data_AF-A0A3C1YXC5-F1
#
_entry.id   AF-A0A3C1YXC5-F1
#
_cell.length_a   1.000
_cell.length_b   1.000
_cell.length_c   1.000
_cell.angle_alpha   90.00
_cell.angle_beta   90.00
_cell.angle_gamma   90.00
#
_symmetry.space_group_name_H-M   'P 1'
#
loop_
_entity.id
_entity.type
_entity.pdbx_description
1 polymer ?
#
loop_
_entity_poly.entity_id
_entity_poly.type
_entity_poly.pdbx_seq_one_letter_code
_entity_poly.pdbx_strand_id
1 'polypeptide(L)'
;MATMWFAKDGSRPYSQSGSGMPITTEEVQVIVGLRQAKFVGKDAPSINPDKPSHSLKNVVLEIEESTEVNPLLPEVGFYVVADLTPEEAQHALNIHRGQSQNKL
;
A
#
# COMPACT_ATOMS: atom_id res chain seq x y z
N MET A 1 -9.45 0.52 -9.02
CA MET A 1 -8.26 1.42 -8.96
C MET A 1 -7.42 1.03 -7.74
N ALA A 2 -6.19 1.54 -7.55
CA ALA A 2 -5.36 1.21 -6.38
C ALA A 2 -4.93 2.46 -5.60
N THR A 3 -4.99 2.38 -4.28
CA THR A 3 -4.56 3.45 -3.36
C THR A 3 -3.56 2.89 -2.36
N MET A 4 -2.41 3.52 -2.22
CA MET A 4 -1.40 3.19 -1.21
C MET A 4 -1.60 4.06 0.03
N TRP A 5 -1.50 3.44 1.19
CA TRP A 5 -1.62 4.08 2.49
C TRP A 5 -0.43 3.71 3.37
N PHE A 6 0.00 4.64 4.21
CA PHE A 6 0.88 4.33 5.31
C PHE A 6 0.09 4.23 6.61
N ALA A 7 0.44 3.27 7.45
CA ALA A 7 -0.26 3.03 8.70
C ALA A 7 0.71 2.76 9.85
N LYS A 8 0.30 3.16 11.04
CA LYS A 8 0.89 2.77 12.32
C LYS A 8 0.33 1.41 12.73
N ASP A 9 0.99 0.77 13.68
CA ASP A 9 0.32 -0.26 14.48
C ASP A 9 -0.75 0.43 15.34
N GLY A 10 -1.93 -0.18 15.48
CA GLY A 10 -3.04 0.32 16.29
C GLY A 10 -4.40 0.13 15.64
N SER A 11 -5.43 0.46 16.42
CA SER A 11 -6.83 0.37 16.00
C SER A 11 -7.24 1.50 15.05
N ARG A 12 -8.12 1.16 14.11
CA ARG A 12 -8.85 2.12 13.30
C ARG A 12 -9.80 2.98 14.16
N PRO A 13 -10.10 4.24 13.76
CA PRO A 13 -9.61 4.96 12.58
C PRO A 13 -8.27 5.70 12.79
N TYR A 14 -7.63 5.59 13.96
CA TYR A 14 -6.54 6.47 14.37
C TYR A 14 -5.14 6.05 13.86
N SER A 15 -5.04 4.91 13.15
CA SER A 15 -3.77 4.32 12.72
C SER A 15 -3.34 4.67 11.29
N GLN A 16 -4.20 5.22 10.43
CA GLN A 16 -3.87 5.52 9.03
C GLN A 16 -3.32 6.95 8.86
N SER A 17 -2.41 7.14 7.89
CA SER A 17 -1.89 8.46 7.53
C SER A 17 -2.68 9.11 6.39
N GLY A 18 -3.16 10.33 6.64
CA GLY A 18 -3.55 11.28 5.59
C GLY A 18 -4.64 10.78 4.64
N SER A 19 -4.62 11.28 3.41
CA SER A 19 -5.64 11.05 2.38
C SER A 19 -5.38 9.83 1.48
N GLY A 20 -4.32 9.05 1.73
CA GLY A 20 -3.89 8.00 0.81
C GLY A 20 -3.29 8.55 -0.48
N MET A 21 -2.59 7.70 -1.21
CA MET A 21 -1.93 8.05 -2.47
C MET A 21 -2.45 7.16 -3.59
N PRO A 22 -3.14 7.71 -4.60
CA PRO A 22 -3.50 6.95 -5.78
C PRO A 22 -2.26 6.42 -6.49
N ILE A 23 -2.31 5.15 -6.88
CA ILE A 23 -1.25 4.48 -7.63
C ILE A 23 -1.81 3.66 -8.80
N THR A 24 -1.01 3.53 -9.86
CA THR A 24 -1.37 2.73 -11.04
C THR A 24 -1.09 1.22 -10.83
N THR A 25 -1.61 0.37 -11.72
CA THR A 25 -1.29 -1.07 -11.73
C THR A 25 0.23 -1.33 -11.86
N GLU A 26 0.93 -0.52 -12.66
CA GLU A 26 2.40 -0.60 -12.81
C GLU A 26 3.11 -0.22 -11.50
N GLU A 27 2.65 0.84 -10.83
CA GLU A 27 3.19 1.27 -9.55
C GLU A 27 2.95 0.23 -8.45
N VAL A 28 1.81 -0.47 -8.47
CA VAL A 28 1.57 -1.63 -7.59
C VAL A 28 2.65 -2.70 -7.79
N GLN A 29 3.04 -3.00 -9.03
CA GLN A 29 4.10 -3.98 -9.30
C GLN A 29 5.46 -3.51 -8.76
N VAL A 30 5.75 -2.21 -8.84
CA VAL A 30 6.99 -1.64 -8.27
C VAL A 30 7.00 -1.73 -6.74
N ILE A 31 5.87 -1.42 -6.10
CA ILE A 31 5.72 -1.42 -4.64
C ILE A 31 5.78 -2.84 -4.08
N VAL A 32 4.97 -3.75 -4.64
CA VAL A 32 4.96 -5.15 -4.21
C VAL A 32 6.29 -5.81 -4.61
N GLY A 33 6.76 -5.60 -5.83
CA GLY A 33 8.01 -6.19 -6.34
C GLY A 33 8.02 -7.70 -6.16
N LEU A 34 9.06 -8.20 -5.47
CA LEU A 34 9.18 -9.62 -5.08
C LEU A 34 8.66 -9.90 -3.66
N ARG A 35 8.08 -8.91 -2.98
CA ARG A 35 7.57 -9.03 -1.61
C ARG A 35 6.21 -9.70 -1.59
N GLN A 36 5.85 -10.24 -0.43
CA GLN A 36 4.54 -10.81 -0.21
C GLN A 36 3.53 -9.72 0.15
N ALA A 37 2.44 -9.63 -0.61
CA ALA A 37 1.26 -8.88 -0.22
C ALA A 37 0.21 -9.84 0.36
N LYS A 38 -0.31 -9.54 1.54
CA LYS A 38 -1.31 -10.38 2.21
C LYS A 38 -2.66 -9.67 2.20
N PHE A 39 -3.69 -10.34 1.68
CA PHE A 39 -5.06 -9.86 1.77
C PHE A 39 -5.51 -9.86 3.24
N VAL A 40 -6.12 -8.77 3.69
CA VAL A 40 -6.55 -8.58 5.08
C VAL A 40 -8.06 -8.31 5.22
N GLY A 41 -8.80 -8.25 4.12
CA GLY A 41 -10.24 -8.12 4.11
C GLY A 41 -10.74 -6.94 3.27
N LYS A 42 -12.07 -6.82 3.19
CA LYS A 42 -12.74 -5.76 2.42
C LYS A 42 -12.72 -4.40 3.12
N ASP A 43 -12.51 -4.39 4.43
CA ASP A 43 -12.48 -3.20 5.26
C ASP A 43 -11.04 -2.87 5.67
N ALA A 44 -10.80 -1.60 5.96
CA ALA A 44 -9.48 -1.11 6.28
C ALA A 44 -8.96 -1.74 7.58
N PRO A 45 -7.75 -2.35 7.60
CA PRO A 45 -7.32 -3.17 8.74
C PRO A 45 -6.94 -2.34 9.97
N SER A 46 -7.13 -2.93 11.15
CA SER A 46 -6.36 -2.60 12.35
C SER A 46 -5.14 -3.51 12.40
N ILE A 47 -3.94 -2.94 12.44
CA ILE A 47 -2.68 -3.70 12.38
C ILE A 47 -2.09 -3.74 13.78
N ASN A 48 -1.84 -4.94 14.32
CA ASN A 48 -1.28 -5.12 15.67
C ASN A 48 -1.94 -4.22 16.75
N PRO A 49 -3.29 -4.26 16.90
CA PRO A 49 -4.01 -3.32 17.75
C PRO A 49 -3.57 -3.36 19.22
N ASP A 50 -3.10 -4.51 19.70
CA ASP A 50 -2.63 -4.71 21.07
C ASP A 50 -1.27 -4.06 21.35
N LYS A 51 -0.54 -3.62 20.31
CA LYS A 51 0.79 -3.02 20.40
C LYS A 51 0.88 -1.79 19.48
N PRO A 52 0.15 -0.71 19.79
CA PRO A 52 0.12 0.47 18.94
C PRO A 52 1.51 1.12 18.84
N SER A 53 1.78 1.75 17.69
CA SER A 53 3.02 2.47 17.46
C SER A 53 2.78 3.97 17.29
N HIS A 54 3.77 4.77 17.65
CA HIS A 54 3.73 6.22 17.42
C HIS A 54 4.17 6.61 16.00
N SER A 55 4.96 5.77 15.34
CA SER A 55 5.47 5.95 13.97
C SER A 55 4.72 5.10 12.95
N LEU A 56 4.76 5.55 11.69
CA LEU A 56 4.29 4.79 10.53
C LEU A 56 5.26 3.62 10.28
N LYS A 57 4.70 2.45 10.02
CA LYS A 57 5.46 1.20 9.88
C LYS A 57 4.99 0.33 8.74
N ASN A 58 3.71 0.43 8.41
CA ASN A 58 3.03 -0.50 7.53
C ASN A 58 2.67 0.20 6.23
N VAL A 59 2.79 -0.53 5.13
CA VAL A 59 2.26 -0.14 3.82
C VAL A 59 1.03 -0.98 3.53
N VAL A 60 -0.08 -0.29 3.29
CA VAL A 60 -1.38 -0.89 3.00
C VAL A 60 -1.79 -0.50 1.59
N LEU A 61 -2.19 -1.47 0.78
CA LEU A 61 -2.76 -1.24 -0.53
C LEU A 61 -4.26 -1.47 -0.46
N GLU A 62 -5.03 -0.52 -0.95
CA GLU A 62 -6.46 -0.63 -1.16
C GLU A 62 -6.71 -0.82 -2.64
N ILE A 63 -7.38 -1.91 -2.98
CA ILE A 63 -7.73 -2.29 -4.34
C ILE A 63 -9.24 -2.15 -4.46
N GLU A 64 -9.66 -1.15 -5.19
CA GLU A 64 -11.04 -0.95 -5.57
C GLU A 64 -11.36 -1.71 -6.86
N GLU A 65 -12.63 -1.98 -7.07
CA GLU A 65 -13.14 -2.65 -8.27
C GLU A 65 -12.55 -2.00 -9.54
N SER A 66 -12.00 -2.84 -10.40
CA SER A 66 -11.12 -2.45 -11.49
C SER A 66 -11.37 -3.37 -12.68
N THR A 67 -11.43 -2.83 -13.88
CA THR A 67 -11.47 -3.62 -15.12
C THR A 67 -10.17 -4.39 -15.37
N GLU A 68 -9.08 -3.98 -14.71
CA GLU A 68 -7.78 -4.65 -14.76
C GLU A 68 -7.45 -5.22 -13.39
N VAL A 69 -7.48 -6.55 -13.26
CA VAL A 69 -7.07 -7.26 -12.05
C VAL A 69 -5.54 -7.39 -12.09
N ASN A 70 -4.84 -6.87 -11.08
CA ASN A 70 -3.41 -7.15 -10.92
C ASN A 70 -3.26 -8.60 -10.43
N PRO A 71 -2.53 -9.49 -11.13
CA PRO A 71 -2.36 -10.88 -10.70
C PRO A 71 -1.74 -11.03 -9.31
N LEU A 72 -1.00 -10.02 -8.84
CA LEU A 72 -0.41 -9.98 -7.50
C LEU A 72 -1.46 -9.70 -6.40
N LEU A 73 -2.55 -9.02 -6.75
CA LEU A 73 -3.61 -8.58 -5.82
C LEU A 73 -4.99 -8.93 -6.41
N PRO A 74 -5.38 -10.23 -6.38
CA PRO A 74 -6.56 -10.72 -7.08
C PRO A 74 -7.90 -10.36 -6.44
N GLU A 75 -7.91 -9.84 -5.20
CA GLU A 75 -9.12 -9.53 -4.43
C GLU A 75 -9.33 -8.02 -4.32
N VAL A 76 -10.59 -7.60 -4.34
CA VAL A 76 -10.98 -6.22 -4.03
C VAL A 76 -11.02 -6.05 -2.51
N GLY A 77 -10.33 -5.03 -2.00
CA GLY A 77 -10.19 -4.74 -0.58
C GLY A 77 -8.77 -4.34 -0.21
N PHE A 78 -8.34 -4.70 0.99
CA PHE A 78 -7.09 -4.24 1.57
C PHE A 78 -6.02 -5.34 1.61
N TYR A 79 -4.79 -4.93 1.38
CA TYR A 79 -3.60 -5.75 1.50
C TYR A 79 -2.58 -5.07 2.38
N VAL A 80 -1.82 -5.85 3.16
CA VAL A 80 -0.59 -5.38 3.82
C VAL A 80 0.61 -5.96 3.07
N VAL A 81 1.56 -5.10 2.72
CA VAL A 81 2.83 -5.54 2.09
C VAL A 81 3.82 -5.86 3.20
N ALA A 82 4.22 -7.13 3.29
CA ALA A 82 5.19 -7.58 4.28
C ALA A 82 6.59 -7.03 3.98
N ASP A 83 7.37 -6.76 5.02
CA ASP A 83 8.78 -6.34 4.93
C ASP A 83 9.00 -5.13 4.00
N LEU A 84 8.04 -4.22 3.99
CA LEU A 84 8.13 -2.94 3.29
C LEU A 84 7.81 -1.80 4.24
N THR A 85 8.78 -0.91 4.42
CA THR A 85 8.58 0.31 5.20
C THR A 85 7.95 1.41 4.35
N PRO A 86 7.23 2.38 4.97
CA PRO A 86 6.73 3.56 4.27
C PRO A 86 7.78 4.35 3.50
N GLU A 87 9.00 4.46 4.04
CA GLU A 87 10.11 5.18 3.40
C GLU A 87 10.56 4.49 2.11
N GLU A 88 10.78 3.17 2.16
CA GLU A 88 11.16 2.38 0.98
C GLU A 88 10.08 2.42 -0.10
N ALA A 89 8.80 2.33 0.29
CA ALA A 89 7.68 2.42 -0.64
C ALA A 89 7.63 3.79 -1.32
N GLN A 90 7.75 4.87 -0.54
CA GLN A 90 7.76 6.22 -1.07
C GLN A 90 8.95 6.46 -2.00
N HIS A 91 10.14 5.97 -1.63
CA HIS A 91 11.34 6.09 -2.43
C HIS A 91 11.22 5.34 -3.77
N ALA A 92 10.75 4.10 -3.74
CA ALA A 92 10.52 3.30 -4.95
C ALA A 92 9.52 3.98 -5.91
N LEU A 93 8.44 4.54 -5.36
CA LEU A 93 7.43 5.26 -6.15
C LEU A 93 8.02 6.54 -6.78
N ASN A 94 8.80 7.31 -6.01
CA ASN A 94 9.43 8.54 -6.51
C ASN A 94 10.42 8.26 -7.64
N ILE A 95 11.24 7.21 -7.51
CA ILE A 95 12.16 6.78 -8.58
C ILE A 95 11.37 6.43 -9.84
N HIS A 96 10.32 5.60 -9.70
CA HIS A 96 9.53 5.16 -10.85
C HIS A 96 8.87 6.35 -11.56
N ARG A 97 8.22 7.24 -10.81
CA ARG A 97 7.58 8.45 -11.37
C ARG A 97 8.59 9.40 -12.02
N GLY A 98 9.75 9.60 -11.41
CA GLY A 98 10.81 10.44 -11.98
C GLY A 98 11.43 9.85 -13.26
N GLN A 99 11.56 8.52 -13.35
CA GLN A 99 12.00 7.84 -14.57
C GLN A 99 10.97 7.95 -15.70
N SER A 100 9.68 7.86 -15.38
CA SER A 100 8.60 8.03 -16.37
C SER A 100 8.53 9.44 -16.94
N GLN A 101 8.92 10.47 -16.17
CA GLN A 101 8.99 11.85 -16.66
C GLN A 101 10.18 12.12 -17.59
N ASN A 102 11.29 11.40 -17.43
CA ASN A 102 12.50 11.55 -18.27
C ASN A 102 12.45 10.74 -19.59
N LYS A 103 11.35 10.04 -19.87
CA LYS A 103 11.16 9.26 -21.12
C LYS A 103 10.38 10.02 -22.21
N LEU A 104 10.22 11.34 -22.07
CA LEU A 104 9.56 12.22 -23.05
C LEU A 104 10.58 12.98 -23.90
#